data_AF-A0A7N0TKZ9-F1
#
_entry.id   AF-A0A7N0TKZ9-F1
#
_cell.length_a   1.000
_cell.length_b   1.000
_cell.length_c   1.000
_cell.angle_alpha   90.00
_cell.angle_beta   90.00
_cell.angle_gamma   90.00
#
_symmetry.space_group_name_H-M   'P 1'
#
loop_
_entity.id
_entity.type
_entity.pdbx_description
1 polymer ?
#
loop_
_entity_poly.entity_id
_entity_poly.type
_entity_poly.pdbx_seq_one_letter_code
_entity_poly.pdbx_strand_id
1 'polypeptide(L)'
;MELFVRSTLELLVVLASLVIVPSAFAIIFEATRRRHNHNHVDVPAVFEDPNSSKKVRCPYIFDPAEKYISLIIPAFNEEKRIAGALDETMDYLKERSEKDKSFTYEVLIVDDDADHYSAGIKNKRHQHGGDEGSTAKFKCISSSLVQLE
;
A
#
# COMPACT_ATOMS: atom_id res chain seq x y z
N MET A 1 43.91 16.56 -47.93
CA MET A 1 42.97 15.65 -47.25
C MET A 1 42.38 16.29 -46.00
N GLU A 2 43.20 16.79 -45.06
CA GLU A 2 42.78 17.52 -43.83
C GLU A 2 41.51 18.38 -43.92
N LEU A 3 41.43 19.33 -44.87
CA LEU A 3 40.27 20.23 -45.00
C LEU A 3 38.97 19.49 -45.37
N PHE A 4 39.06 18.42 -46.17
CA PHE A 4 37.92 17.59 -46.53
C PHE A 4 37.44 16.77 -45.32
N VAL A 5 38.38 16.16 -44.58
CA VAL A 5 38.09 15.38 -43.36
C VAL A 5 37.42 16.26 -42.30
N ARG A 6 37.90 17.49 -42.09
CA ARG A 6 37.25 18.47 -41.19
C ARG A 6 35.83 18.80 -41.65
N SER A 7 35.64 19.14 -42.92
CA SER A 7 34.29 19.46 -43.46
C SER A 7 33.30 18.30 -43.30
N THR A 8 33.75 17.05 -43.50
CA THR A 8 32.90 15.87 -43.25
C THR A 8 32.61 15.62 -41.77
N LEU A 9 33.55 15.94 -40.87
CA LEU A 9 33.36 15.80 -39.43
C LEU A 9 32.32 16.81 -38.90
N GLU A 10 32.43 18.08 -39.30
CA GLU A 10 31.46 19.12 -38.96
C GLU A 10 30.04 18.74 -39.41
N LEU A 11 29.89 18.24 -40.64
CA LEU A 11 28.59 17.79 -41.17
C LEU A 11 27.99 16.64 -40.34
N LEU A 12 28.82 15.67 -39.92
CA LEU A 12 28.37 14.56 -39.07
C LEU A 12 27.96 15.03 -37.67
N VAL A 13 28.67 16.00 -37.08
CA VAL A 13 28.30 16.59 -35.78
C VAL A 13 26.98 17.34 -35.87
N VAL A 14 26.76 18.14 -36.92
CA VAL A 14 25.49 18.82 -37.18
C VAL A 14 24.35 17.79 -37.31
N LEU A 15 24.51 16.77 -38.15
CA LEU A 15 23.49 15.72 -38.31
C LEU A 15 23.20 14.95 -37.01
N ALA A 16 24.22 14.64 -36.20
CA ALA A 16 24.03 13.99 -34.92
C ALA A 16 23.25 14.89 -33.93
N SER A 17 23.60 16.18 -33.85
CA SER A 17 22.90 17.13 -32.97
C SER A 17 21.41 17.29 -33.32
N LEU A 18 21.07 17.26 -34.62
CA LEU A 18 19.69 17.33 -35.11
C LEU A 18 18.84 16.10 -34.71
N VAL A 19 19.46 14.99 -34.29
CA VAL A 19 18.76 13.81 -33.79
C VAL A 19 18.77 13.76 -32.25
N ILE A 20 19.91 14.09 -31.63
CA ILE A 20 20.10 14.03 -30.17
C ILE A 20 19.27 15.11 -29.46
N VAL A 21 19.22 16.35 -29.97
CA VAL A 21 18.48 17.43 -29.30
C VAL A 21 16.96 17.18 -29.30
N PRO A 22 16.30 16.81 -30.41
CA PRO A 22 14.86 16.51 -30.39
C PRO A 22 14.50 15.24 -29.62
N SER A 23 15.36 14.21 -29.62
CA SER A 23 15.10 13.00 -28.84
C SER A 23 15.23 13.26 -27.33
N ALA A 24 16.26 13.99 -26.89
CA ALA A 24 16.37 14.46 -25.51
C ALA A 24 15.18 15.35 -25.11
N PHE A 25 14.78 16.29 -25.97
CA PHE A 25 13.60 17.14 -25.73
C PHE A 25 12.32 16.31 -25.62
N ALA A 26 12.10 15.32 -26.49
CA ALA A 26 10.94 14.44 -26.44
C ALA A 26 10.90 13.59 -25.16
N ILE A 27 12.05 13.06 -24.71
CA ILE A 27 12.16 12.32 -23.44
C ILE A 27 11.84 13.23 -22.25
N ILE A 28 12.41 14.45 -22.21
CA ILE A 28 12.16 15.42 -21.14
C ILE A 28 10.69 15.86 -21.15
N PHE A 29 10.13 16.18 -22.32
CA PHE A 29 8.74 16.58 -22.48
C PHE A 29 7.78 15.46 -22.04
N GLU A 30 8.03 14.22 -22.43
CA GLU A 30 7.22 13.07 -22.03
C GLU A 30 7.35 12.79 -20.52
N ALA A 31 8.54 12.90 -19.93
CA ALA A 31 8.74 12.79 -18.49
C ALA A 31 8.01 13.90 -17.72
N THR A 32 8.07 15.15 -18.21
CA THR A 32 7.31 16.28 -17.63
C THR A 32 5.81 16.07 -17.79
N ARG A 33 5.33 15.59 -18.95
CA ARG A 33 3.92 15.29 -19.21
C ARG A 33 3.40 14.20 -18.29
N ARG A 34 4.17 13.13 -18.05
CA ARG A 34 3.85 12.08 -17.08
C ARG A 34 3.82 12.61 -15.65
N ARG A 35 4.81 13.41 -15.25
CA ARG A 35 4.84 14.06 -13.92
C ARG A 35 3.66 15.00 -13.70
N HIS A 36 3.16 15.67 -14.74
CA HIS A 36 2.00 16.55 -14.64
C HIS A 36 0.67 15.83 -14.89
N ASN A 37 0.68 14.54 -15.25
CA ASN A 37 -0.51 13.70 -15.35
C ASN A 37 -0.97 13.24 -13.96
N HIS A 38 -1.26 14.19 -13.07
CA HIS A 38 -1.98 13.98 -11.82
C HIS A 38 -3.49 13.78 -12.08
N ASN A 39 -3.83 13.08 -13.16
CA ASN A 39 -5.14 12.44 -13.26
C ASN A 39 -5.15 11.32 -12.23
N HIS A 40 -5.46 11.67 -10.99
CA HIS A 40 -6.01 10.71 -10.04
C HIS A 40 -7.19 10.06 -10.75
N VAL A 41 -7.01 8.81 -11.15
CA VAL A 41 -8.13 8.01 -11.58
C VAL A 41 -8.94 7.81 -10.31
N ASP A 42 -10.11 8.43 -10.25
CA ASP A 42 -11.10 8.27 -9.18
C ASP A 42 -11.70 6.86 -9.23
N VAL A 43 -10.84 5.84 -9.13
CA VAL A 43 -11.24 4.48 -8.80
C VAL A 43 -11.72 4.57 -7.36
N PRO A 44 -13.01 4.32 -7.07
CA PRO A 44 -13.47 4.31 -5.69
C PRO A 44 -12.65 3.28 -4.93
N ALA A 45 -12.11 3.68 -3.77
CA ALA A 45 -11.35 2.77 -2.94
C ALA A 45 -12.25 1.59 -2.54
N VAL A 46 -11.82 0.39 -2.93
CA VAL A 46 -12.54 -0.87 -2.73
C VAL A 46 -11.57 -1.82 -2.06
N PHE A 47 -11.97 -2.36 -0.92
CA PHE A 47 -11.21 -3.32 -0.13
C PHE A 47 -11.93 -4.69 -0.15
N GLU A 48 -11.24 -5.76 0.20
CA GLU A 48 -11.84 -7.09 0.31
C GLU A 48 -12.16 -7.40 1.77
N ASP A 49 -13.43 -7.64 2.10
CA ASP A 49 -13.84 -8.04 3.45
C ASP A 49 -13.11 -9.33 3.85
N PRO A 50 -12.30 -9.34 4.93
CA PRO A 50 -11.53 -10.51 5.34
C PRO A 50 -12.40 -11.72 5.73
N ASN A 51 -13.69 -11.52 6.02
CA ASN A 51 -14.62 -12.59 6.40
C ASN A 51 -15.37 -13.16 5.18
N SER A 52 -15.81 -12.32 4.24
CA SER A 52 -16.59 -12.75 3.07
C SER A 52 -15.78 -12.87 1.77
N SER A 53 -14.53 -12.40 1.72
CA SER A 53 -13.71 -12.23 0.50
C SER A 53 -14.47 -11.49 -0.62
N LYS A 54 -15.35 -10.56 -0.25
CA LYS A 54 -16.13 -9.74 -1.17
C LYS A 54 -15.55 -8.34 -1.23
N LYS A 55 -15.57 -7.76 -2.43
CA LYS A 55 -15.22 -6.37 -2.66
C LYS A 55 -16.27 -5.45 -2.03
N VAL A 56 -15.87 -4.76 -0.97
CA VAL A 56 -16.64 -3.73 -0.25
C VAL A 56 -16.06 -2.36 -0.58
N ARG A 57 -16.92 -1.33 -0.62
CA ARG A 57 -16.44 0.05 -0.76
C ARG A 57 -15.83 0.50 0.56
N CYS A 58 -14.76 1.28 0.52
CA CYS A 58 -14.27 1.95 1.72
C CYS A 58 -15.34 2.94 2.23
N PRO A 59 -15.52 3.06 3.56
CA PRO A 59 -16.37 4.09 4.14
C PRO A 59 -15.80 5.49 3.83
N TYR A 60 -16.67 6.49 3.81
CA TYR A 60 -16.30 7.86 3.48
C TYR A 60 -15.96 8.65 4.76
N ILE A 61 -15.03 9.61 4.66
CA ILE A 61 -14.47 10.35 5.81
C ILE A 61 -15.49 11.24 6.56
N PHE A 62 -16.67 11.46 5.97
CA PHE A 62 -17.78 12.20 6.57
C PHE A 62 -18.95 11.30 6.97
N ASP A 63 -18.84 9.98 6.81
CA ASP A 63 -19.82 9.04 7.33
C ASP A 63 -19.75 9.02 8.88
N PRO A 64 -20.85 8.70 9.59
CA PRO A 64 -20.83 8.56 11.04
C PRO A 64 -19.83 7.48 11.50
N ALA A 65 -19.03 7.79 12.52
CA ALA A 65 -18.06 6.84 13.05
C ALA A 65 -18.75 5.63 13.74
N GLU A 66 -18.47 4.41 13.26
CA GLU A 66 -18.97 3.16 13.85
C GLU A 66 -18.19 2.72 15.10
N LYS A 67 -16.91 3.13 15.18
CA LYS A 67 -15.99 2.82 16.27
C LYS A 67 -15.63 4.12 17.02
N TYR A 68 -15.54 4.04 18.34
CA TYR A 68 -15.00 5.11 19.17
C TYR A 68 -13.50 5.32 18.92
N ILE A 69 -12.75 4.23 18.69
CA ILE A 69 -11.33 4.28 18.33
C ILE A 69 -10.91 3.10 17.44
N SER A 70 -10.09 3.40 16.43
CA SER A 70 -9.39 2.41 15.61
C SER A 70 -7.89 2.50 15.92
N LEU A 71 -7.30 1.42 16.43
CA LEU A 71 -5.88 1.33 16.75
C LEU A 71 -5.14 0.62 15.61
N ILE A 72 -4.29 1.36 14.88
CA ILE A 72 -3.48 0.79 13.79
C ILE A 72 -2.06 0.51 14.32
N ILE A 73 -1.63 -0.75 14.24
CA ILE A 73 -0.33 -1.22 14.71
C ILE A 73 0.49 -1.72 13.50
N PRO A 74 1.51 -0.97 13.03
CA PRO A 74 2.48 -1.51 12.07
C PRO A 74 3.38 -2.54 12.77
N ALA A 75 3.60 -3.70 12.13
CA ALA A 75 4.12 -4.90 12.79
C ALA A 75 5.36 -5.54 12.11
N PHE A 76 6.15 -4.78 11.37
CA PHE A 76 7.33 -5.28 10.66
C PHE A 76 8.38 -5.87 11.63
N ASN A 77 8.68 -7.17 11.51
CA ASN A 77 9.62 -7.90 12.38
C ASN A 77 9.34 -7.68 13.89
N GLU A 78 8.05 -7.60 14.25
CA GLU A 78 7.55 -7.45 15.62
C GLU A 78 7.09 -8.77 16.25
N GLU A 79 7.16 -9.92 15.56
CA GLU A 79 6.60 -11.23 15.99
C GLU A 79 6.90 -11.59 17.46
N LYS A 80 8.12 -11.30 17.93
CA LYS A 80 8.58 -11.61 19.30
C LYS A 80 8.25 -10.54 20.35
N ARG A 81 7.81 -9.34 19.93
CA ARG A 81 7.53 -8.18 20.80
C ARG A 81 6.04 -7.85 20.87
N ILE A 82 5.32 -8.03 19.76
CA ILE A 82 3.92 -7.61 19.62
C ILE A 82 2.97 -8.36 20.56
N ALA A 83 3.25 -9.61 20.90
CA ALA A 83 2.38 -10.43 21.76
C ALA A 83 2.13 -9.76 23.12
N GLY A 84 3.19 -9.49 23.90
CA GLY A 84 3.04 -8.88 25.22
C GLY A 84 2.47 -7.45 25.19
N ALA A 85 2.82 -6.66 24.16
CA ALA A 85 2.23 -5.34 23.96
C ALA A 85 0.73 -5.41 23.63
N LEU A 86 0.30 -6.44 22.89
CA LEU A 86 -1.09 -6.66 22.53
C LEU A 86 -1.88 -7.21 23.72
N ASP A 87 -1.32 -8.09 24.54
CA ASP A 87 -1.97 -8.61 25.76
C ASP A 87 -2.38 -7.46 26.70
N GLU A 88 -1.42 -6.60 27.09
CA GLU A 88 -1.67 -5.42 27.93
C GLU A 88 -2.68 -4.43 27.29
N THR A 89 -2.59 -4.26 25.96
CA THR A 89 -3.51 -3.39 25.21
C THR A 89 -4.93 -3.93 25.19
N MET A 90 -5.09 -5.23 24.98
CA MET A 90 -6.41 -5.88 24.90
C MET A 90 -7.09 -5.95 26.26
N ASP A 91 -6.35 -6.17 27.35
CA ASP A 91 -6.88 -6.09 28.71
C ASP A 91 -7.48 -4.71 29.01
N TYR A 92 -6.74 -3.63 28.72
CA TYR A 92 -7.25 -2.27 28.90
C TYR A 92 -8.48 -1.96 28.03
N LEU A 93 -8.44 -2.30 26.74
CA LEU A 93 -9.54 -2.04 25.82
C LEU A 93 -10.81 -2.81 26.21
N LYS A 94 -10.64 -4.05 26.68
CA LYS A 94 -11.73 -4.88 27.21
C LYS A 94 -12.32 -4.27 28.48
N GLU A 95 -11.52 -4.00 29.52
CA GLU A 95 -11.99 -3.39 30.78
C GLU A 95 -12.76 -2.09 30.50
N ARG A 96 -12.24 -1.25 29.61
CA ARG A 96 -12.89 0.01 29.22
C ARG A 96 -14.24 -0.21 28.52
N SER A 97 -14.35 -1.19 27.62
CA SER A 97 -15.63 -1.55 26.96
C SER A 97 -16.63 -2.26 27.90
N GLU A 98 -16.13 -2.89 28.96
CA GLU A 98 -16.97 -3.44 30.02
C GLU A 98 -17.60 -2.34 30.86
N LYS A 99 -16.79 -1.33 31.21
CA LYS A 99 -17.17 -0.14 32.00
C LYS A 99 -18.02 0.88 31.25
N ASP A 100 -17.77 1.09 29.96
CA ASP A 100 -18.49 2.04 29.11
C ASP A 100 -18.99 1.36 27.83
N LYS A 101 -20.31 1.18 27.71
CA LYS A 101 -20.95 0.54 26.56
C LYS A 101 -20.97 1.41 25.29
N SER A 102 -20.63 2.69 25.39
CA SER A 102 -20.41 3.55 24.23
C SER A 102 -18.99 3.44 23.67
N PHE A 103 -18.05 2.85 24.43
CA PHE A 103 -16.68 2.64 23.98
C PHE A 103 -16.58 1.37 23.11
N THR A 104 -16.58 1.57 21.79
CA THR A 104 -16.35 0.53 20.78
C THR A 104 -14.97 0.68 20.15
N TYR A 105 -14.26 -0.41 19.93
CA TYR A 105 -12.91 -0.35 19.37
C TYR A 105 -12.67 -1.43 18.31
N GLU A 106 -11.60 -1.20 17.55
CA GLU A 106 -10.97 -2.17 16.66
C GLU A 106 -9.46 -2.00 16.67
N VAL A 107 -8.73 -3.10 16.47
CA VAL A 107 -7.28 -3.13 16.36
C VAL A 107 -6.94 -3.70 14.98
N LEU A 108 -6.22 -2.94 14.17
CA LEU A 108 -5.73 -3.33 12.86
C LEU A 108 -4.23 -3.52 12.92
N ILE A 109 -3.79 -4.78 12.85
CA ILE A 109 -2.37 -5.11 12.75
C ILE A 109 -2.01 -5.12 11.26
N VAL A 110 -1.03 -4.31 10.89
CA VAL A 110 -0.52 -4.15 9.52
C VAL A 110 0.86 -4.80 9.46
N ASP A 111 0.92 -6.01 8.92
CA ASP A 111 2.18 -6.69 8.69
C ASP A 111 2.71 -6.34 7.29
N ASP A 112 3.91 -5.77 7.25
CA ASP A 112 4.65 -5.34 6.05
C ASP A 112 5.83 -6.31 5.76
N ASP A 113 5.96 -7.41 6.50
CA ASP A 113 6.93 -8.46 6.20
C ASP A 113 6.39 -9.41 5.11
N ALA A 114 6.82 -9.18 3.88
CA ALA A 114 6.45 -9.99 2.73
C ALA A 114 7.02 -11.42 2.77
N ASP A 115 8.14 -11.65 3.47
CA ASP A 115 8.89 -12.91 3.44
C ASP A 115 8.49 -13.87 4.57
N HIS A 116 8.08 -13.35 5.74
CA HIS A 116 7.95 -14.15 6.97
C HIS A 116 6.52 -14.41 7.47
N TYR A 117 5.57 -14.76 6.59
CA TYR A 117 4.23 -15.20 7.02
C TYR A 117 3.70 -16.46 6.32
N SER A 118 4.37 -17.61 6.53
CA SER A 118 4.01 -18.91 5.93
C SER A 118 3.91 -20.10 6.91
N ALA A 119 4.17 -19.94 8.21
CA ALA A 119 4.28 -21.04 9.18
C ALA A 119 3.44 -20.86 10.47
N GLY A 120 2.19 -20.42 10.37
CA GLY A 120 1.29 -20.29 11.54
C GLY A 120 -0.20 -20.40 11.23
N ILE A 121 -0.72 -19.50 10.39
CA ILE A 121 -2.17 -19.40 10.13
C ILE A 121 -2.50 -19.93 8.73
N LYS A 122 -3.10 -21.12 8.67
CA LYS A 122 -3.62 -21.69 7.43
C LYS A 122 -4.94 -21.02 7.03
N ASN A 123 -4.88 -19.98 6.21
CA ASN A 123 -5.96 -19.76 5.23
C ASN A 123 -5.45 -20.18 3.84
N LYS A 124 -6.12 -21.16 3.22
CA LYS A 124 -5.65 -21.91 2.05
C LYS A 124 -6.79 -21.86 1.02
N ARG A 125 -6.69 -21.21 -0.15
CA ARG A 125 -5.75 -21.51 -1.25
C ARG A 125 -5.93 -20.50 -2.41
N HIS A 126 -4.89 -20.33 -3.25
CA HIS A 126 -4.88 -20.25 -4.74
C HIS A 126 -6.12 -19.68 -5.47
N GLN A 127 -6.07 -18.79 -6.48
CA GLN A 127 -5.05 -18.44 -7.51
C GLN A 127 -5.64 -17.27 -8.38
N HIS A 128 -4.97 -16.57 -9.32
CA HIS A 128 -3.60 -16.53 -9.88
C HIS A 128 -3.40 -15.22 -10.67
N GLY A 129 -2.18 -14.63 -10.67
CA GLY A 129 -1.66 -13.81 -11.78
C GLY A 129 -1.71 -12.28 -11.62
N GLY A 130 -0.54 -11.64 -11.77
CA GLY A 130 -0.38 -10.20 -12.01
C GLY A 130 0.22 -9.40 -10.84
N ASP A 131 1.42 -8.88 -11.09
CA ASP A 131 2.14 -7.83 -10.36
C ASP A 131 2.52 -8.08 -8.87
N GLU A 132 3.82 -8.23 -8.63
CA GLU A 132 4.46 -8.32 -7.30
C GLU A 132 4.49 -6.95 -6.60
N GLY A 133 3.31 -6.44 -6.21
CA GLY A 133 3.20 -5.39 -5.20
C GLY A 133 3.25 -6.00 -3.80
N SER A 134 3.99 -5.39 -2.86
CA SER A 134 4.05 -5.83 -1.46
C SER A 134 2.64 -5.93 -0.87
N THR A 135 2.15 -7.14 -0.64
CA THR A 135 0.79 -7.37 -0.13
C THR A 135 0.79 -7.32 1.39
N ALA A 136 0.74 -6.10 1.93
CA ALA A 136 0.55 -5.88 3.35
C ALA A 136 -0.67 -6.69 3.84
N LYS A 137 -0.44 -7.59 4.82
CA LYS A 137 -1.51 -8.44 5.36
C LYS A 137 -2.16 -7.74 6.53
N PHE A 138 -3.45 -7.44 6.38
CA PHE A 138 -4.26 -6.81 7.42
C PHE A 138 -4.94 -7.87 8.28
N LYS A 139 -4.67 -7.85 9.59
CA LYS A 139 -5.46 -8.59 10.57
C LYS A 139 -6.28 -7.61 11.41
N CYS A 140 -7.59 -7.57 11.15
CA CYS A 140 -8.54 -6.86 12.00
C CYS A 140 -8.95 -7.76 13.18
N ILE A 141 -8.86 -7.21 14.39
CA ILE A 141 -9.38 -7.76 15.64
C ILE A 141 -10.41 -6.73 16.14
N SER A 142 -11.69 -7.05 16.06
CA SER A 142 -12.78 -6.14 16.44
C SER A 142 -13.43 -6.59 17.74
N SER A 143 -13.99 -5.64 18.50
CA SER A 143 -14.73 -5.96 19.73
C SER A 143 -15.93 -6.90 19.53
N SER A 144 -16.45 -7.01 18.30
CA SER A 144 -17.51 -7.94 17.90
C SER A 144 -17.02 -9.33 17.49
N LEU A 145 -15.70 -9.57 17.44
CA LEU A 145 -15.07 -10.82 17.02
C LEU A 145 -14.46 -11.62 18.19
N VAL A 146 -14.50 -11.10 19.41
CA VAL A 146 -14.16 -11.85 20.64
C VAL A 146 -15.38 -12.66 21.08
N GLN A 147 -15.82 -13.62 20.24
CA GLN A 147 -16.68 -14.68 20.70
C GLN A 147 -15.81 -15.78 21.32
N LEU A 148 -16.15 -16.09 22.58
CA LEU A 148 -15.51 -17.06 23.45
C LEU A 148 -15.35 -18.45 22.80
N GLU A 149 -14.10 -18.91 22.69
CA GLU A 149 -13.64 -20.25 23.09
C GLU A 149 -12.26 -20.11 23.76
#